data_AF-A0A5M8QCV9-F1
#
_entry.id   AF-A0A5M8QCV9-F1
#
_cell.length_a   1.000
_cell.length_b   1.000
_cell.length_c   1.000
_cell.angle_alpha   90.00
_cell.angle_beta   90.00
_cell.angle_gamma   90.00
#
_symmetry.space_group_name_H-M   'P 1'
#
loop_
_entity.id
_entity.type
_entity.pdbx_description
1 polymer ?
#
loop_
_entity_poly.entity_id
_entity_poly.type
_entity_poly.pdbx_seq_one_letter_code
_entity_poly.pdbx_strand_id
1 'polypeptide(L)'
;MLDAHPDRTVIMATHSFLSITGTHRTTPQRPGGTAPAAMWQDFVAQHCQIRLVLSGHEHDGDLGEASRTDENVCGQPVHQILTDYQARANGGNGWLRYYSFEPTEGTLTATTYSPVLGQYETDADSSFTLPFDLTSREPAPFEPIGTARVDAGEVASVEWPDLALGTEYEWRAVVSDGASTTTSSTWTLRTPAANAPPTASIAVESDGLAVTASASGSSDADGTIASYAWQLGDGSTATGETVTHTYAGTGVYPITLTVTDDEGASGEAVRSVTVLDPAERVLALDAFTRTLANAWGSADVGGPWTLRGTASRFSVSGGAGRMTIPPATTQTVFADLNGVSSASTRIDAVFSVGSLVEAQYVSLVGRRIGSANYIARLRLQADGGVRMYLLQDGATAIAPMLQVPITIAPGQQYAFSMEVTGTSPTTVRAKLWPVGQAEPGWLRSGTNSLAALQAPGAVSVFTYVPNNPGGGSVAFDRITVTEP
;
A
#
# COMPACT_ATOMS: atom_id res chain seq x y z
N MET A 1 16.72 16.16 -21.93
CA MET A 1 16.79 17.64 -22.04
C MET A 1 16.60 18.06 -23.48
N LEU A 2 17.47 17.64 -24.43
CA LEU A 2 17.32 17.98 -25.85
C LEU A 2 15.96 17.57 -26.42
N ASP A 3 15.55 16.31 -26.20
CA ASP A 3 14.22 15.81 -26.63
C ASP A 3 13.02 16.59 -26.05
N ALA A 4 13.19 17.21 -24.88
CA ALA A 4 12.13 17.99 -24.23
C ALA A 4 12.01 19.41 -24.79
N HIS A 5 12.99 19.86 -25.57
CA HIS A 5 13.07 21.22 -26.08
C HIS A 5 13.50 21.27 -27.56
N PRO A 6 12.88 20.49 -28.48
CA PRO A 6 13.37 20.25 -29.86
C PRO A 6 13.44 21.50 -30.75
N ASP A 7 12.94 22.62 -30.25
CA ASP A 7 12.94 23.95 -30.86
C ASP A 7 14.17 24.79 -30.50
N ARG A 8 14.93 24.44 -29.47
CA ARG A 8 16.07 25.25 -29.02
C ARG A 8 17.35 24.95 -29.81
N THR A 9 18.13 25.99 -30.09
CA THR A 9 19.51 25.89 -30.62
C THR A 9 20.50 25.65 -29.47
N VAL A 10 21.44 24.73 -29.67
CA VAL A 10 22.36 24.25 -28.63
C VAL A 10 23.81 24.48 -29.04
N ILE A 11 24.56 25.07 -28.09
CA ILE A 11 26.02 25.14 -28.10
C ILE A 11 26.51 24.11 -27.08
N MET A 12 27.21 23.07 -27.54
CA MET A 12 27.79 22.05 -26.69
C MET A 12 29.23 22.42 -26.35
N ALA A 13 29.51 22.65 -25.07
CA ALA A 13 30.89 22.75 -24.59
C ALA A 13 31.35 21.38 -24.06
N THR A 14 32.51 20.92 -24.50
CA THR A 14 33.11 19.66 -24.03
C THR A 14 34.61 19.84 -23.85
N HIS A 15 35.24 18.96 -23.08
CA HIS A 15 36.66 19.09 -22.79
C HIS A 15 37.54 18.71 -23.98
N SER A 16 37.25 17.59 -24.67
CA SER A 16 38.02 17.10 -25.82
C SER A 16 37.08 16.63 -26.93
N PHE A 17 37.32 17.07 -28.16
CA PHE A 17 36.50 16.69 -29.32
C PHE A 17 37.30 16.65 -30.62
N LEU A 18 37.99 17.74 -30.94
CA LEU A 18 38.84 17.84 -32.14
C LEU A 18 40.30 17.70 -31.78
N SER A 19 41.07 17.11 -32.69
CA SER A 19 42.53 17.24 -32.71
C SER A 19 42.95 18.59 -33.31
N ILE A 20 44.22 18.95 -33.14
CA ILE A 20 44.87 20.10 -33.79
C ILE A 20 44.83 20.07 -35.32
N THR A 21 44.48 18.94 -35.92
CA THR A 21 44.30 18.78 -37.38
C THR A 21 42.83 18.87 -37.80
N GLY A 22 41.92 19.22 -36.88
CA GLY A 22 40.48 19.27 -37.15
C GLY A 22 39.83 17.90 -37.35
N THR A 23 40.40 16.81 -36.79
CA THR A 23 39.84 15.46 -36.93
C THR A 23 39.29 14.91 -35.61
N HIS A 24 38.34 13.98 -35.67
CA HIS A 24 37.89 13.27 -34.47
C HIS A 24 38.78 12.07 -34.18
N ARG A 25 39.22 11.92 -32.94
CA ARG A 25 39.93 10.70 -32.51
C ARG A 25 38.97 9.52 -32.46
N THR A 26 39.44 8.36 -32.92
CA THR A 26 38.69 7.09 -32.87
C THR A 26 38.87 6.35 -31.54
N THR A 27 39.84 6.77 -30.72
CA THR A 27 40.09 6.22 -29.39
C THR A 27 39.66 7.20 -28.30
N PRO A 28 39.10 6.72 -27.17
CA PRO A 28 38.86 7.54 -26.01
C PRO A 28 40.14 8.13 -25.41
N GLN A 29 40.05 9.33 -24.83
CA GLN A 29 41.18 9.96 -24.15
C GLN A 29 41.51 9.31 -22.79
N ARG A 30 40.55 8.59 -22.19
CA ARG A 30 40.70 7.89 -20.90
C ARG A 30 39.99 6.53 -20.94
N PRO A 31 40.45 5.54 -20.15
CA PRO A 31 39.73 4.27 -19.98
C PRO A 31 38.28 4.51 -19.56
N GLY A 32 37.33 3.87 -20.25
CA GLY A 32 35.89 4.04 -20.02
C GLY A 32 35.27 5.32 -20.60
N GLY A 33 36.05 6.17 -21.27
CA GLY A 33 35.54 7.35 -21.97
C GLY A 33 34.95 7.02 -23.35
N THR A 34 34.22 7.98 -23.91
CA THR A 34 33.71 7.92 -25.29
C THR A 34 34.74 8.52 -26.24
N ALA A 35 35.02 7.85 -27.36
CA ALA A 35 35.86 8.42 -28.41
C ALA A 35 35.15 9.62 -29.05
N PRO A 36 35.83 10.73 -29.37
CA PRO A 36 35.21 11.86 -30.05
C PRO A 36 34.49 11.49 -31.35
N ALA A 37 35.01 10.55 -32.12
CA ALA A 37 34.35 10.06 -33.34
C ALA A 37 33.01 9.36 -33.04
N ALA A 38 32.95 8.58 -31.96
CA ALA A 38 31.70 7.96 -31.50
C ALA A 38 30.74 9.02 -30.94
N MET A 39 31.23 10.00 -30.17
CA MET A 39 30.39 11.10 -29.67
C MET A 39 29.81 11.95 -30.81
N TRP A 40 30.55 12.14 -31.91
CA TRP A 40 30.01 12.73 -33.13
C TRP A 40 28.91 11.84 -33.73
N GLN A 41 29.22 10.58 -34.03
CA GLN A 41 28.31 9.66 -34.75
C GLN A 41 27.03 9.35 -33.96
N ASP A 42 27.15 9.09 -32.67
CA ASP A 42 26.07 8.54 -31.84
C ASP A 42 25.25 9.63 -31.15
N PHE A 43 25.79 10.85 -31.02
CA PHE A 43 25.14 11.93 -30.28
C PHE A 43 25.08 13.24 -31.07
N VAL A 44 26.21 13.90 -31.34
CA VAL A 44 26.20 15.27 -31.90
C VAL A 44 25.51 15.31 -33.26
N ALA A 45 25.85 14.39 -34.17
CA ALA A 45 25.26 14.35 -35.51
C ALA A 45 23.79 13.94 -35.49
N GLN A 46 23.31 13.28 -34.42
CA GLN A 46 21.93 12.79 -34.34
C GLN A 46 20.93 13.86 -33.87
N HIS A 47 21.40 14.98 -33.32
CA HIS A 47 20.53 16.03 -32.77
C HIS A 47 20.57 17.28 -33.64
N CYS A 48 19.45 17.60 -34.32
CA CYS A 48 19.34 18.79 -35.18
C CYS A 48 19.71 20.09 -34.44
N GLN A 49 19.43 20.11 -33.14
CA GLN A 49 19.56 21.29 -32.29
C GLN A 49 21.00 21.72 -32.03
N ILE A 50 21.97 20.79 -32.09
CA ILE A 50 23.36 21.11 -31.80
C ILE A 50 23.95 21.77 -33.05
N ARG A 51 24.34 23.04 -32.92
CA ARG A 51 24.84 23.86 -34.04
C ARG A 51 26.30 24.29 -33.85
N LEU A 52 26.81 24.21 -32.62
CA LEU A 52 28.20 24.54 -32.29
C LEU A 52 28.72 23.57 -31.22
N VAL A 53 29.92 23.04 -31.43
CA VAL A 53 30.69 22.29 -30.43
C VAL A 53 31.98 23.03 -30.13
N LEU A 54 32.20 23.38 -28.87
CA LEU A 54 33.42 24.02 -28.39
C LEU A 54 34.23 23.02 -27.59
N SER A 55 35.52 22.90 -27.89
CA SER A 55 36.41 21.95 -27.25
C SER A 55 37.80 22.51 -26.99
N GLY A 56 38.56 21.89 -26.08
CA GLY A 56 39.95 22.22 -25.78
C GLY A 56 40.79 20.95 -25.68
N HIS A 57 41.69 20.91 -24.69
CA HIS A 57 42.50 19.75 -24.26
C HIS A 57 43.60 19.27 -25.24
N GLU A 58 43.42 19.51 -26.53
CA GLU A 58 44.36 19.10 -27.58
C GLU A 58 45.25 20.26 -28.03
N HIS A 59 46.57 20.06 -27.92
CA HIS A 59 47.58 21.00 -28.40
C HIS A 59 48.89 20.27 -28.75
N ASP A 60 49.76 20.90 -29.55
CA ASP A 60 51.14 20.52 -29.80
C ASP A 60 52.01 21.77 -29.92
N GLY A 61 52.70 22.13 -28.84
CA GLY A 61 53.36 23.43 -28.71
C GLY A 61 52.37 24.59 -28.82
N ASP A 62 52.60 25.50 -29.77
CA ASP A 62 51.74 26.66 -30.01
C ASP A 62 50.48 26.32 -30.84
N LEU A 63 50.41 25.10 -31.41
CA LEU A 63 49.22 24.63 -32.13
C LEU A 63 48.18 24.16 -31.11
N GLY A 64 47.01 24.78 -31.12
CA GLY A 64 45.91 24.45 -30.22
C GLY A 64 44.57 25.02 -30.67
N GLU A 65 44.49 25.40 -31.94
CA GLU A 65 43.29 25.89 -32.58
C GLU A 65 43.06 25.07 -33.83
N ALA A 66 41.80 24.75 -34.08
CA ALA A 66 41.34 24.09 -35.29
C ALA A 66 39.84 24.33 -35.43
N SER A 67 39.36 24.39 -36.65
CA SER A 67 37.92 24.44 -36.92
C SER A 67 37.53 23.44 -38.00
N ARG A 68 36.32 22.90 -37.87
CA ARG A 68 35.67 22.11 -38.92
C ARG A 68 34.17 22.33 -38.88
N THR A 69 33.51 22.05 -39.99
CA THR A 69 32.05 22.05 -40.06
C THR A 69 31.60 20.78 -40.79
N ASP A 70 30.64 20.08 -40.21
CA ASP A 70 30.01 18.91 -40.81
C ASP A 70 28.49 19.07 -40.70
N GLU A 71 27.75 18.41 -41.57
CA GLU A 71 26.29 18.35 -41.49
C GLU A 71 25.84 17.29 -40.48
N ASN A 72 24.84 17.62 -39.67
CA ASN A 72 24.10 16.63 -38.88
C ASN A 72 23.09 15.86 -39.75
N VAL A 73 22.39 14.88 -39.18
CA VAL A 73 21.39 14.06 -39.90
C VAL A 73 20.22 14.88 -40.48
N CYS A 74 20.06 16.13 -40.06
CA CYS A 74 19.02 17.06 -40.50
C CYS A 74 19.51 18.00 -41.61
N GLY A 75 20.75 17.80 -42.11
CA GLY A 75 21.38 18.66 -43.11
C GLY A 75 21.77 20.03 -42.60
N GLN A 76 21.83 20.22 -41.28
CA GLN A 76 22.22 21.51 -40.68
C GLN A 76 23.71 21.50 -40.36
N PRO A 77 24.44 22.61 -40.62
CA PRO A 77 25.85 22.69 -40.29
C PRO A 77 26.05 22.73 -38.77
N VAL A 78 27.00 21.93 -38.29
CA VAL A 78 27.51 21.91 -36.92
C VAL A 78 28.97 22.35 -36.95
N HIS A 79 29.21 23.58 -36.50
CA HIS A 79 30.56 24.10 -36.37
C HIS A 79 31.23 23.48 -35.16
N GLN A 80 32.49 23.09 -35.30
CA GLN A 80 33.25 22.45 -34.24
C GLN A 80 34.59 23.17 -34.14
N ILE A 81 34.91 23.66 -32.96
CA ILE A 81 36.03 24.57 -32.75
C ILE A 81 36.86 24.05 -31.59
N LEU A 82 38.16 23.87 -31.84
CA LEU A 82 39.18 23.62 -30.84
C LEU A 82 39.78 24.96 -30.40
N THR A 83 39.92 25.12 -29.09
CA THR A 83 40.48 26.31 -28.45
C THR A 83 41.24 25.87 -27.21
N ASP A 84 42.54 25.61 -27.38
CA ASP A 84 43.44 25.25 -26.29
C ASP A 84 44.75 26.05 -26.37
N TYR A 85 45.01 26.80 -25.31
CA TYR A 85 46.17 27.69 -25.21
C TYR A 85 47.15 27.27 -24.12
N GLN A 86 46.94 26.12 -23.48
CA GLN A 86 47.67 25.76 -22.26
C GLN A 86 49.19 25.61 -22.44
N ALA A 87 49.65 25.35 -23.67
CA ALA A 87 51.07 25.22 -23.98
C ALA A 87 51.68 26.42 -24.72
N ARG A 88 50.87 27.43 -25.08
CA ARG A 88 51.38 28.64 -25.74
C ARG A 88 52.28 29.44 -24.81
N ALA A 89 53.15 30.28 -25.35
CA ALA A 89 53.85 31.28 -24.54
C ALA A 89 52.83 32.19 -23.81
N ASN A 90 52.95 32.27 -22.47
CA ASN A 90 51.96 32.87 -21.55
C ASN A 90 50.62 32.11 -21.44
N GLY A 91 50.60 30.86 -21.93
CA GLY A 91 49.47 29.94 -22.06
C GLY A 91 48.90 29.46 -20.74
N GLY A 92 47.73 30.00 -20.40
CA GLY A 92 46.99 29.79 -19.16
C GLY A 92 46.31 31.07 -18.67
N ASN A 93 47.01 32.21 -18.76
CA ASN A 93 46.48 33.55 -18.44
C ASN A 93 46.60 34.57 -19.59
N GLY A 94 47.25 34.20 -20.70
CA GLY A 94 47.68 35.13 -21.74
C GLY A 94 46.88 35.11 -23.04
N TRP A 95 45.92 34.20 -23.21
CA TRP A 95 45.16 34.05 -24.46
C TRP A 95 43.71 33.66 -24.17
N LEU A 96 42.79 34.27 -24.91
CA LEU A 96 41.35 34.13 -24.76
C LEU A 96 40.73 34.05 -26.15
N ARG A 97 39.64 33.28 -26.28
CA ARG A 97 38.74 33.36 -27.43
C ARG A 97 37.39 33.90 -26.99
N TYR A 98 36.88 34.89 -27.69
CA TYR A 98 35.49 35.29 -27.55
C TYR A 98 34.73 35.05 -28.84
N TYR A 99 33.44 34.80 -28.67
CA TYR A 99 32.50 34.49 -29.72
C TYR A 99 31.44 35.59 -29.73
N SER A 100 31.28 36.25 -30.87
CA SER A 100 30.26 37.27 -31.09
C SER A 100 29.21 36.71 -32.03
N PHE A 101 27.98 36.58 -31.54
CA PHE A 101 26.84 36.15 -32.33
C PHE A 101 26.11 37.38 -32.84
N GLU A 102 25.85 37.44 -34.14
CA GLU A 102 25.08 38.51 -34.77
C GLU A 102 23.80 37.90 -35.37
N PRO A 103 22.69 37.84 -34.60
CA PRO A 103 21.47 37.16 -35.03
C PRO A 103 20.86 37.79 -36.28
N THR A 104 21.01 39.10 -36.48
CA THR A 104 20.42 39.81 -37.63
C THR A 104 21.12 39.47 -38.94
N GLU A 105 22.42 39.19 -38.87
CA GLU A 105 23.24 38.78 -40.02
C GLU A 105 23.29 37.25 -40.17
N GLY A 106 22.87 36.51 -39.13
CA GLY A 106 22.94 35.05 -39.10
C GLY A 106 24.38 34.56 -39.07
N THR A 107 25.26 35.20 -38.29
CA THR A 107 26.68 34.88 -38.22
C THR A 107 27.21 34.71 -36.79
N LEU A 108 28.31 33.98 -36.69
CA LEU A 108 29.15 33.84 -35.50
C LEU A 108 30.57 34.25 -35.87
N THR A 109 31.14 35.22 -35.15
CA THR A 109 32.54 35.60 -35.28
C THR A 109 33.34 35.09 -34.09
N ALA A 110 34.46 34.43 -34.36
CA ALA A 110 35.42 33.98 -33.37
C ALA A 110 36.70 34.82 -33.48
N THR A 111 37.22 35.27 -32.34
CA THR A 111 38.45 36.08 -32.29
C THR A 111 39.31 35.70 -31.10
N THR A 112 40.61 35.48 -31.35
CA THR A 112 41.63 35.28 -30.32
C THR A 112 42.32 36.59 -29.94
N TYR A 113 42.42 36.83 -28.64
CA TYR A 113 43.04 38.02 -28.07
C TYR A 113 43.99 37.64 -26.93
N SER A 114 45.15 38.30 -26.88
CA SER A 114 46.04 38.24 -25.74
C SER A 114 45.92 39.50 -24.88
N PRO A 115 45.38 39.42 -23.65
CA PRO A 115 45.40 40.55 -22.73
C PRO A 115 46.81 40.88 -22.23
N VAL A 116 47.74 39.92 -22.25
CA VAL A 116 49.13 40.11 -21.84
C VAL A 116 49.93 40.88 -22.90
N LEU A 117 49.70 40.58 -24.18
CA LEU A 117 50.37 41.26 -25.30
C LEU A 117 49.58 42.47 -25.81
N GLY A 118 48.30 42.61 -25.46
CA GLY A 118 47.44 43.70 -25.90
C GLY A 118 47.10 43.64 -27.39
N GLN A 119 47.05 42.45 -27.99
CA GLN A 119 46.88 42.28 -29.44
C GLN A 119 45.98 41.10 -29.80
N TYR A 120 45.37 41.20 -30.99
CA TYR A 120 44.60 40.13 -31.63
C TYR A 120 45.48 39.26 -32.51
N GLU A 121 45.18 37.97 -32.56
CA GLU A 121 45.68 37.10 -33.64
C GLU A 121 44.75 37.20 -34.86
N THR A 122 45.33 37.04 -36.05
CA THR A 122 44.67 37.34 -37.33
C THR A 122 44.83 36.26 -38.38
N ASP A 123 45.46 35.14 -38.05
CA ASP A 123 45.43 33.98 -38.93
C ASP A 123 44.04 33.34 -38.97
N ALA A 124 43.86 32.43 -39.93
CA ALA A 124 42.56 31.87 -40.28
C ALA A 124 41.94 31.02 -39.17
N ASP A 125 42.74 30.44 -38.28
CA ASP A 125 42.25 29.67 -37.13
C ASP A 125 42.04 30.56 -35.90
N SER A 126 42.70 31.73 -35.87
CA SER A 126 42.61 32.72 -34.79
C SER A 126 41.49 33.74 -34.91
N SER A 127 41.07 34.08 -36.14
CA SER A 127 39.98 35.01 -36.38
C SER A 127 39.19 34.66 -37.64
N PHE A 128 37.90 34.37 -37.47
CA PHE A 128 37.03 33.95 -38.56
C PHE A 128 35.55 34.22 -38.28
N THR A 129 34.73 34.25 -39.33
CA THR A 129 33.27 34.37 -39.26
C THR A 129 32.63 33.17 -39.95
N LEU A 130 31.67 32.55 -39.28
CA LEU A 130 30.91 31.39 -39.75
C LEU A 130 29.43 31.74 -39.88
N PRO A 131 28.70 31.14 -40.83
CA PRO A 131 27.25 31.26 -40.88
C PRO A 131 26.64 30.58 -39.66
N PHE A 132 25.85 31.29 -38.86
CA PHE A 132 25.21 30.78 -37.66
C PHE A 132 23.81 31.37 -37.51
N ASP A 133 22.83 30.69 -38.10
CA ASP A 133 21.45 31.14 -38.09
C ASP A 133 20.82 31.00 -36.70
N LEU A 134 20.48 32.14 -36.09
CA LEU A 134 19.71 32.27 -34.86
C LEU A 134 18.29 32.82 -35.11
N THR A 135 17.89 32.99 -36.37
CA THR A 135 16.62 33.62 -36.76
C THR A 135 15.43 32.66 -36.75
N SER A 136 15.66 31.34 -36.64
CA SER A 136 14.59 30.34 -36.66
C SER A 136 14.48 29.49 -35.38
N ARG A 137 13.22 29.38 -34.91
CA ARG A 137 12.66 28.72 -33.71
C ARG A 137 12.99 29.36 -32.35
N GLU A 138 12.32 30.49 -32.10
CA GLU A 138 11.79 30.77 -30.76
C GLU A 138 10.70 29.72 -30.41
N PRO A 139 10.45 29.42 -29.13
CA PRO A 139 9.28 28.67 -28.69
C PRO A 139 8.00 29.36 -29.19
N ALA A 140 6.84 28.70 -29.06
CA ALA A 140 5.54 29.30 -29.42
C ALA A 140 5.51 30.79 -29.02
N PRO A 141 5.11 31.71 -29.92
CA PRO A 141 5.21 33.13 -29.66
C PRO A 141 4.58 33.47 -28.31
N PHE A 142 5.28 34.24 -27.48
CA PHE A 142 4.77 34.69 -26.18
C PHE A 142 3.34 35.22 -26.35
N GLU A 143 2.37 34.57 -25.72
CA GLU A 143 0.98 35.00 -25.75
C GLU A 143 0.76 36.11 -24.72
N PRO A 144 -0.06 37.14 -25.03
CA PRO A 144 -0.36 38.18 -24.05
C PRO A 144 -1.10 37.60 -22.83
N ILE A 145 -0.45 37.64 -21.67
CA ILE A 145 -1.06 37.30 -20.37
C ILE A 145 -2.09 38.38 -19.98
N GLY A 146 -1.74 39.65 -20.20
CA GLY A 146 -2.62 40.80 -19.98
C GLY A 146 -1.92 42.12 -20.29
N THR A 147 -2.65 43.23 -20.18
CA THR A 147 -2.12 44.58 -20.46
C THR A 147 -2.66 45.55 -19.42
N ALA A 148 -1.77 46.39 -18.88
CA ALA A 148 -2.11 47.46 -17.96
C ALA A 148 -1.53 48.79 -18.45
N ARG A 149 -2.23 49.89 -18.19
CA ARG A 149 -1.65 51.23 -18.35
C ARG A 149 -0.89 51.59 -17.09
N VAL A 150 0.26 52.24 -17.27
CA VAL A 150 1.12 52.71 -16.18
C VAL A 150 1.62 54.11 -16.52
N ASP A 151 1.57 55.00 -15.55
CA ASP A 151 2.14 56.35 -15.69
C ASP A 151 3.67 56.30 -15.55
N ALA A 152 4.35 57.32 -16.05
CA ALA A 152 5.81 57.37 -16.02
C ALA A 152 6.35 57.34 -14.57
N GLY A 153 7.21 56.35 -14.28
CA GLY A 153 7.81 56.16 -12.96
C GLY A 153 6.98 55.33 -11.99
N GLU A 154 5.76 54.93 -12.37
CA GLU A 154 4.86 54.13 -11.54
C GLU A 154 5.00 52.62 -11.84
N VAL A 155 4.35 51.80 -11.02
CA VAL A 155 4.32 50.33 -11.16
C VAL A 155 2.91 49.88 -11.56
N ALA A 156 2.83 48.93 -12.49
CA ALA A 156 1.60 48.22 -12.82
C ALA A 156 1.72 46.72 -12.55
N SER A 157 0.59 46.08 -12.31
CA SER A 157 0.47 44.64 -12.10
C SER A 157 -0.60 44.04 -13.02
N VAL A 158 -0.40 42.78 -13.38
CA VAL A 158 -1.34 41.97 -14.16
C VAL A 158 -1.44 40.61 -13.47
N GLU A 159 -2.67 40.10 -13.33
CA GLU A 159 -2.91 38.76 -12.80
C GLU A 159 -2.73 37.73 -13.92
N TRP A 160 -2.04 36.63 -13.61
CA TRP A 160 -1.90 35.49 -14.51
C TRP A 160 -2.74 34.32 -13.97
N PRO A 161 -3.98 34.16 -14.43
CA PRO A 161 -4.86 33.10 -13.93
C PRO A 161 -4.46 31.74 -14.49
N ASP A 162 -4.97 30.68 -13.86
CA ASP A 162 -5.01 29.31 -14.40
C ASP A 162 -3.64 28.67 -14.70
N LEU A 163 -2.59 29.07 -13.96
CA LEU A 163 -1.30 28.39 -14.04
C LEU A 163 -1.42 26.94 -13.55
N ALA A 164 -1.14 25.98 -14.44
CA ALA A 164 -1.01 24.57 -14.09
C ALA A 164 0.05 24.36 -12.99
N LEU A 165 -0.23 23.45 -12.06
CA LEU A 165 0.68 23.08 -10.97
C LEU A 165 1.92 22.33 -11.49
N GLY A 166 3.03 22.43 -10.75
CA GLY A 166 4.31 21.80 -11.06
C GLY A 166 4.92 22.23 -12.39
N THR A 167 4.45 23.34 -12.97
CA THR A 167 4.77 23.76 -14.34
C THR A 167 5.69 24.98 -14.31
N GLU A 168 6.67 24.99 -15.19
CA GLU A 168 7.57 26.12 -15.40
C GLU A 168 7.09 26.97 -16.57
N TYR A 169 7.02 28.28 -16.34
CA TYR A 169 6.57 29.28 -17.28
C TYR A 169 7.69 30.30 -17.52
N GLU A 170 7.82 30.74 -18.77
CA GLU A 170 8.63 31.90 -19.15
C GLU A 170 7.72 33.10 -19.36
N TRP A 171 8.14 34.29 -18.89
CA TRP A 171 7.41 35.54 -19.13
C TRP A 171 8.34 36.72 -19.35
N ARG A 172 7.86 37.75 -20.05
CA ARG A 172 8.54 39.03 -20.24
C ARG A 172 7.55 40.17 -20.28
N ALA A 173 8.00 41.38 -19.95
CA ALA A 173 7.21 42.60 -20.06
C ALA A 173 7.56 43.33 -21.36
N VAL A 174 6.52 43.84 -22.03
CA VAL A 174 6.65 44.71 -23.20
C VAL A 174 5.98 46.03 -22.86
N VAL A 175 6.73 47.13 -22.93
CA VAL A 175 6.23 48.48 -22.60
C VAL A 175 6.28 49.33 -23.86
N SER A 176 5.20 50.05 -24.15
CA SER A 176 5.14 51.00 -25.26
C SER A 176 4.52 52.32 -24.81
N ASP A 177 5.10 53.42 -25.29
CA ASP A 177 4.58 54.78 -25.15
C ASP A 177 3.80 55.25 -26.41
N GLY A 178 3.56 54.35 -27.36
CA GLY A 178 2.93 54.62 -28.65
C GLY A 178 3.87 55.16 -29.74
N ALA A 179 5.11 55.53 -29.40
CA ALA A 179 6.15 55.92 -30.35
C ALA A 179 7.28 54.89 -30.44
N SER A 180 7.59 54.23 -29.32
CA SER A 180 8.63 53.23 -29.15
C SER A 180 8.11 52.03 -28.35
N THR A 181 8.83 50.92 -28.41
CA THR A 181 8.54 49.72 -27.61
C THR A 181 9.83 49.15 -27.08
N THR A 182 9.85 48.83 -25.79
CA THR A 182 10.98 48.20 -25.11
C THR A 182 10.52 46.87 -24.50
N THR A 183 11.33 45.83 -24.66
CA THR A 183 11.09 44.50 -24.09
C THR A 183 12.11 44.22 -23.00
N SER A 184 11.66 43.66 -21.88
CA SER A 184 12.53 43.24 -20.79
C SER A 184 13.31 41.96 -21.11
N SER A 185 14.19 41.54 -20.20
CA SER A 185 14.66 40.15 -20.16
C SER A 185 13.50 39.18 -19.93
N THR A 186 13.68 37.92 -20.32
CA THR A 186 12.77 36.82 -19.95
C THR A 186 13.08 36.33 -18.55
N TRP A 187 12.02 36.10 -17.75
CA TRP A 187 12.09 35.50 -16.43
C TRP A 187 11.35 34.18 -16.41
N THR A 188 11.68 33.33 -15.44
CA THR A 188 11.02 32.05 -15.20
C THR A 188 10.23 32.07 -13.90
N LEU A 189 9.10 31.35 -13.90
CA LEU A 189 8.26 31.08 -12.74
C LEU A 189 7.94 29.59 -12.72
N ARG A 190 8.15 28.91 -11.58
CA ARG A 190 7.69 27.53 -11.39
C ARG A 190 6.58 27.50 -10.35
N THR A 191 5.43 26.95 -10.71
CA THR A 191 4.32 26.76 -9.75
C THR A 191 4.61 25.60 -8.79
N PRO A 192 4.05 25.63 -7.57
CA PRO A 192 4.11 24.49 -6.65
C PRO A 192 3.55 23.22 -7.30
N ALA A 193 4.07 22.06 -6.91
CA ALA A 193 3.49 20.78 -7.30
C ALA A 193 2.06 20.63 -6.73
N ALA A 194 1.28 19.71 -7.27
CA ALA A 194 0.01 19.35 -6.66
C ALA A 194 0.25 18.49 -5.43
N ASN A 195 -0.44 18.81 -4.32
CA ASN A 195 -0.37 18.04 -3.08
C ASN A 195 -0.74 16.57 -3.32
N ALA A 196 0.08 15.65 -2.84
CA ALA A 196 -0.17 14.22 -2.85
C ALA A 196 -0.68 13.76 -1.47
N PRO A 197 -1.73 12.92 -1.41
CA PRO A 197 -2.22 12.44 -0.13
C PRO A 197 -1.18 11.56 0.61
N PRO A 198 -1.13 11.61 1.95
CA PRO A 198 -0.20 10.80 2.71
C PRO A 198 -0.54 9.31 2.60
N THR A 199 0.47 8.45 2.75
CA THR A 199 0.29 7.00 2.85
C THR A 199 0.17 6.61 4.32
N ALA A 200 -1.02 6.17 4.73
CA ALA A 200 -1.28 5.66 6.07
C ALA A 200 -0.73 4.23 6.25
N SER A 201 -0.12 3.96 7.41
CA SER A 201 0.41 2.64 7.76
C SER A 201 0.10 2.34 9.21
N ILE A 202 -0.31 1.09 9.48
CA ILE A 202 -0.70 0.65 10.82
C ILE A 202 0.16 -0.52 11.26
N ALA A 203 0.83 -0.36 12.41
CA ALA A 203 1.36 -1.46 13.20
C ALA A 203 0.47 -1.68 14.43
N VAL A 204 0.21 -2.95 14.77
CA VAL A 204 -0.58 -3.32 15.96
C VAL A 204 0.15 -4.37 16.78
N GLU A 205 0.11 -4.20 18.09
CA GLU A 205 0.55 -5.18 19.08
C GLU A 205 -0.57 -5.40 20.09
N SER A 206 -0.78 -6.65 20.50
CA SER A 206 -1.82 -7.04 21.45
C SER A 206 -1.21 -7.78 22.63
N ASP A 207 -1.58 -7.39 23.84
CA ASP A 207 -1.31 -8.11 25.08
C ASP A 207 -2.62 -8.30 25.85
N GLY A 208 -3.19 -9.49 25.74
CA GLY A 208 -4.50 -9.78 26.28
C GLY A 208 -5.59 -8.91 25.65
N LEU A 209 -6.30 -8.14 26.50
CA LEU A 209 -7.33 -7.17 26.09
C LEU A 209 -6.77 -5.81 25.64
N ALA A 210 -5.49 -5.54 25.94
CA ALA A 210 -4.85 -4.27 25.61
C ALA A 210 -4.22 -4.34 24.21
N VAL A 211 -4.43 -3.31 23.41
CA VAL A 211 -3.84 -3.14 22.08
C VAL A 211 -3.12 -1.80 22.03
N THR A 212 -1.91 -1.83 21.49
CA THR A 212 -1.17 -0.64 21.08
C THR A 212 -1.19 -0.57 19.56
N ALA A 213 -1.67 0.54 19.00
CA ALA A 213 -1.64 0.81 17.58
C ALA A 213 -0.70 2.00 17.30
N SER A 214 0.15 1.87 16.28
CA SER A 214 1.12 2.89 15.88
C SER A 214 0.99 3.23 14.40
N ALA A 215 1.01 4.53 14.11
CA ALA A 215 1.04 5.11 12.78
C ALA A 215 2.45 5.49 12.31
N SER A 216 3.51 5.16 13.07
CA SER A 216 4.90 5.57 12.81
C SER A 216 5.47 5.16 11.45
N GLY A 217 4.84 4.21 10.76
CA GLY A 217 5.19 3.85 9.39
C GLY A 217 4.47 4.68 8.31
N SER A 218 3.66 5.66 8.70
CA SER A 218 2.95 6.54 7.77
C SER A 218 3.91 7.60 7.24
N SER A 219 3.70 8.01 5.99
CA SER A 219 4.61 8.94 5.32
C SER A 219 3.87 9.84 4.37
N ASP A 220 4.40 11.04 4.19
CA ASP A 220 3.99 11.98 3.15
C ASP A 220 5.17 12.23 2.20
N ALA A 221 4.92 12.28 0.89
CA ALA A 221 5.97 12.29 -0.13
C ALA A 221 6.42 13.69 -0.53
N ASP A 222 5.55 14.69 -0.36
CA ASP A 222 5.75 16.09 -0.71
C ASP A 222 5.58 17.05 0.48
N GLY A 223 5.09 16.56 1.62
CA GLY A 223 4.92 17.35 2.83
C GLY A 223 5.23 16.60 4.14
N THR A 224 4.47 16.95 5.17
CA THR A 224 4.54 16.39 6.52
C THR A 224 3.16 16.02 7.03
N ILE A 225 3.08 15.00 7.89
CA ILE A 225 1.82 14.62 8.51
C ILE A 225 1.43 15.62 9.61
N ALA A 226 0.26 16.23 9.46
CA ALA A 226 -0.30 17.17 10.42
C ALA A 226 -1.10 16.48 11.54
N SER A 227 -1.82 15.38 11.26
CA SER A 227 -2.64 14.71 12.28
C SER A 227 -2.94 13.23 12.02
N TYR A 228 -3.29 12.52 13.10
CA TYR A 228 -3.67 11.11 13.13
C TYR A 228 -4.99 10.92 13.88
N ALA A 229 -5.97 10.28 13.24
CA ALA A 229 -7.26 9.93 13.83
C ALA A 229 -7.53 8.43 13.69
N TRP A 230 -7.97 7.81 14.79
CA TRP A 230 -8.18 6.38 14.88
C TRP A 230 -9.65 6.05 15.16
N GLN A 231 -10.17 5.01 14.51
CA GLN A 231 -11.37 4.29 14.91
C GLN A 231 -10.97 2.87 15.31
N LEU A 232 -11.31 2.45 16.53
CA LEU A 232 -10.77 1.23 17.13
C LEU A 232 -11.63 -0.02 16.89
N GLY A 233 -12.70 0.10 16.10
CA GLY A 233 -13.53 -1.05 15.69
C GLY A 233 -14.55 -1.52 16.73
N ASP A 234 -14.57 -0.94 17.93
CA ASP A 234 -15.58 -1.16 18.98
C ASP A 234 -16.46 0.09 19.24
N GLY A 235 -16.33 1.11 18.39
CA GLY A 235 -17.01 2.40 18.51
C GLY A 235 -16.18 3.49 19.22
N SER A 236 -15.02 3.14 19.76
CA SER A 236 -14.11 4.12 20.37
C SER A 236 -13.21 4.79 19.32
N THR A 237 -12.81 6.03 19.61
CA THR A 237 -11.93 6.87 18.76
C THR A 237 -10.74 7.36 19.56
N ALA A 238 -9.60 7.57 18.91
CA ALA A 238 -8.41 8.14 19.52
C ALA A 238 -7.65 9.04 18.53
N THR A 239 -6.70 9.82 19.04
CA THR A 239 -5.86 10.72 18.24
C THR A 239 -4.40 10.65 18.69
N GLY A 240 -3.47 10.90 17.77
CA GLY A 240 -2.03 10.85 18.01
C GLY A 240 -1.36 9.71 17.26
N GLU A 241 -0.04 9.79 17.10
CA GLU A 241 0.73 8.83 16.29
C GLU A 241 0.69 7.40 16.87
N THR A 242 0.69 7.26 18.19
CA THR A 242 0.56 5.97 18.87
C THR A 242 -0.54 6.06 19.90
N VAL A 243 -1.42 5.06 19.93
CA VAL A 243 -2.57 4.98 20.82
C VAL A 243 -2.62 3.62 21.50
N THR A 244 -3.11 3.60 22.74
CA THR A 244 -3.39 2.37 23.48
C THR A 244 -4.88 2.29 23.78
N HIS A 245 -5.44 1.09 23.69
CA HIS A 245 -6.86 0.84 23.97
C HIS A 245 -7.03 -0.55 24.60
N THR A 246 -7.92 -0.65 25.58
CA THR A 246 -8.28 -1.92 26.21
C THR A 246 -9.71 -2.27 25.83
N TYR A 247 -9.88 -3.38 25.12
CA TYR A 247 -11.21 -3.85 24.71
C TYR A 247 -11.95 -4.51 25.87
N ALA A 248 -13.28 -4.43 25.85
CA ALA A 248 -14.13 -5.01 26.89
C ALA A 248 -14.23 -6.55 26.85
N GLY A 249 -13.72 -7.19 25.80
CA GLY A 249 -13.73 -8.65 25.68
C GLY A 249 -12.94 -9.18 24.50
N THR A 250 -12.85 -10.50 24.44
CA THR A 250 -12.24 -11.24 23.32
C THR A 250 -12.99 -10.98 22.01
N GLY A 251 -12.25 -10.78 20.91
CA GLY A 251 -12.84 -10.55 19.58
C GLY A 251 -11.82 -10.19 18.51
N VAL A 252 -12.30 -9.99 17.27
CA VAL A 252 -11.51 -9.43 16.16
C VAL A 252 -12.02 -8.02 15.87
N TYR A 253 -11.17 -7.02 16.00
CA TYR A 253 -11.52 -5.60 15.88
C TYR A 253 -10.82 -4.95 14.68
N PRO A 254 -11.55 -4.32 13.74
CA PRO A 254 -10.96 -3.57 12.63
C PRO A 254 -10.55 -2.16 13.09
N ILE A 255 -9.24 -1.90 13.19
CA ILE A 255 -8.69 -0.58 13.49
C ILE A 255 -8.53 0.20 12.18
N THR A 256 -9.08 1.40 12.12
CA THR A 256 -8.98 2.32 10.98
C THR A 256 -8.15 3.53 11.38
N LEU A 257 -7.16 3.89 10.58
CA LEU A 257 -6.34 5.09 10.72
C LEU A 257 -6.63 6.04 9.56
N THR A 258 -6.93 7.30 9.88
CA THR A 258 -6.92 8.42 8.93
C THR A 258 -5.74 9.33 9.27
N VAL A 259 -4.90 9.59 8.29
CA VAL A 259 -3.75 10.50 8.37
C VAL A 259 -4.04 11.72 7.50
N THR A 260 -3.77 12.92 7.99
CA THR A 260 -3.92 14.18 7.23
C THR A 260 -2.58 14.91 7.16
N ASP A 261 -2.20 15.38 5.98
CA ASP A 261 -0.97 16.16 5.74
C ASP A 261 -1.13 17.65 6.07
N ASP A 262 -0.06 18.43 5.89
CA ASP A 262 0.00 19.88 6.16
C ASP A 262 -0.71 20.75 5.13
N GLU A 263 -1.10 20.19 3.99
CA GLU A 263 -1.90 20.86 2.95
C GLU A 263 -3.38 20.40 2.94
N GLY A 264 -3.76 19.51 3.87
CA GLY A 264 -5.12 19.07 4.15
C GLY A 264 -5.61 17.84 3.37
N ALA A 265 -4.78 17.16 2.58
CA ALA A 265 -5.17 15.88 2.00
C ALA A 265 -5.02 14.74 3.02
N SER A 266 -5.70 13.63 2.76
CA SER A 266 -5.78 12.52 3.73
C SER A 266 -5.66 11.15 3.08
N GLY A 267 -5.10 10.21 3.85
CA GLY A 267 -4.96 8.81 3.51
C GLY A 267 -5.52 7.92 4.61
N GLU A 268 -5.99 6.73 4.25
CA GLU A 268 -6.64 5.79 5.17
C GLU A 268 -6.02 4.40 5.08
N ALA A 269 -5.89 3.73 6.23
CA ALA A 269 -5.51 2.33 6.33
C ALA A 269 -6.44 1.59 7.31
N VAL A 270 -6.65 0.29 7.08
CA VAL A 270 -7.43 -0.58 7.97
C VAL A 270 -6.63 -1.82 8.32
N ARG A 271 -6.57 -2.18 9.60
CA ARG A 271 -5.90 -3.38 10.11
C ARG A 271 -6.75 -4.05 11.19
N SER A 272 -7.06 -5.33 11.00
CA SER A 272 -7.74 -6.12 12.04
C SER A 272 -6.75 -6.63 13.09
N VAL A 273 -7.13 -6.57 14.36
CA VAL A 273 -6.41 -7.15 15.49
C VAL A 273 -7.30 -8.17 16.21
N THR A 274 -6.71 -9.32 16.58
CA THR A 274 -7.38 -10.32 17.41
C THR A 274 -6.97 -10.09 18.86
N VAL A 275 -7.96 -9.93 19.73
CA VAL A 275 -7.80 -9.63 21.15
C VAL A 275 -8.36 -10.80 21.94
N LEU A 276 -7.62 -11.26 22.95
CA LEU A 276 -8.00 -12.42 23.77
C LEU A 276 -7.97 -12.01 25.24
N ASP A 277 -9.00 -12.32 26.01
CA ASP A 277 -8.98 -12.06 27.45
C ASP A 277 -8.00 -13.00 28.16
N PRO A 278 -6.93 -12.50 28.81
CA PRO A 278 -6.01 -13.34 29.57
C PRO A 278 -6.64 -13.87 30.87
N ALA A 279 -7.77 -13.30 31.32
CA ALA A 279 -8.54 -13.80 32.46
C ALA A 279 -9.44 -14.99 32.10
N GLU A 280 -9.73 -15.23 30.81
CA GLU A 280 -10.46 -16.41 30.37
C GLU A 280 -9.57 -17.66 30.54
N ARG A 281 -9.78 -18.38 31.64
CA ARG A 281 -9.03 -19.61 31.90
C ARG A 281 -9.45 -20.66 30.87
N VAL A 282 -8.53 -21.03 29.97
CA VAL A 282 -8.73 -22.13 29.01
C VAL A 282 -8.89 -23.44 29.78
N LEU A 283 -10.10 -24.00 29.75
CA LEU A 283 -10.43 -25.29 30.37
C LEU A 283 -10.15 -26.44 29.40
N ALA A 284 -10.40 -26.23 28.11
CA ALA A 284 -10.07 -27.18 27.06
C ALA A 284 -9.86 -26.51 25.71
N LEU A 285 -9.03 -27.11 24.86
CA LEU A 285 -8.80 -26.70 23.49
C LEU A 285 -8.49 -27.93 22.66
N ASP A 286 -9.14 -28.06 21.51
CA ASP A 286 -8.83 -29.10 20.53
C ASP A 286 -8.90 -28.54 19.11
N ALA A 287 -7.77 -28.50 18.44
CA ALA A 287 -7.61 -28.11 17.03
C ALA A 287 -7.61 -29.32 16.08
N PHE A 288 -7.80 -30.54 16.59
CA PHE A 288 -7.98 -31.76 15.79
C PHE A 288 -6.86 -32.02 14.75
N THR A 289 -5.62 -31.64 15.07
CA THR A 289 -4.45 -31.75 14.18
C THR A 289 -3.98 -33.19 13.96
N ARG A 290 -4.46 -34.12 14.77
CA ARG A 290 -4.15 -35.56 14.70
C ARG A 290 -4.98 -36.29 13.65
N THR A 291 -4.57 -37.51 13.31
CA THR A 291 -5.35 -38.42 12.45
C THR A 291 -5.68 -39.70 13.21
N LEU A 292 -6.98 -39.98 13.39
CA LEU A 292 -7.47 -41.13 14.14
C LEU A 292 -8.72 -41.71 13.46
N ALA A 293 -8.80 -43.04 13.41
CA ALA A 293 -10.00 -43.75 12.98
C ALA A 293 -10.75 -44.28 14.19
N ASN A 294 -12.09 -44.24 14.14
CA ASN A 294 -12.99 -44.75 15.19
C ASN A 294 -12.79 -44.10 16.57
N ALA A 295 -12.20 -42.90 16.64
CA ALA A 295 -11.86 -42.21 17.88
C ALA A 295 -11.62 -40.72 17.66
N TRP A 296 -11.70 -39.95 18.75
CA TRP A 296 -11.18 -38.58 18.83
C TRP A 296 -9.93 -38.48 19.70
N GLY A 297 -9.60 -39.43 20.59
CA GLY A 297 -8.41 -39.30 21.44
C GLY A 297 -8.50 -38.17 22.45
N SER A 298 -7.40 -37.48 22.74
CA SER A 298 -7.35 -36.35 23.69
C SER A 298 -7.37 -35.00 22.99
N ALA A 299 -8.04 -34.04 23.64
CA ALA A 299 -7.90 -32.63 23.31
C ALA A 299 -6.48 -32.15 23.63
N ASP A 300 -6.03 -31.12 22.93
CA ASP A 300 -4.71 -30.51 23.12
C ASP A 300 -4.57 -29.94 24.55
N VAL A 301 -5.66 -29.39 25.08
CA VAL A 301 -5.86 -29.00 26.48
C VAL A 301 -7.20 -29.56 26.96
N GLY A 302 -7.28 -30.03 28.21
CA GLY A 302 -8.55 -30.45 28.83
C GLY A 302 -8.80 -31.97 28.88
N GLY A 303 -7.87 -32.78 28.37
CA GLY A 303 -7.84 -34.23 28.57
C GLY A 303 -8.56 -35.08 27.50
N PRO A 304 -8.82 -36.37 27.78
CA PRO A 304 -9.39 -37.30 26.81
C PRO A 304 -10.86 -37.04 26.51
N TRP A 305 -11.24 -37.12 25.23
CA TRP A 305 -12.64 -37.20 24.82
C TRP A 305 -13.23 -38.56 25.19
N THR A 306 -14.36 -38.55 25.89
CA THR A 306 -15.17 -39.74 26.12
C THR A 306 -16.29 -39.77 25.09
N LEU A 307 -16.26 -40.77 24.21
CA LEU A 307 -17.24 -40.91 23.14
C LEU A 307 -18.42 -41.79 23.59
N ARG A 308 -19.66 -41.32 23.40
CA ARG A 308 -20.88 -42.12 23.62
C ARG A 308 -21.56 -42.35 22.29
N GLY A 309 -21.64 -43.62 21.89
CA GLY A 309 -22.16 -44.06 20.60
C GLY A 309 -21.26 -45.15 20.00
N THR A 310 -21.53 -45.55 18.76
CA THR A 310 -20.69 -46.52 18.04
C THR A 310 -19.36 -45.87 17.66
N ALA A 311 -18.23 -46.47 18.02
CA ALA A 311 -16.89 -45.88 17.82
C ALA A 311 -16.61 -45.51 16.35
N SER A 312 -17.07 -46.33 15.40
CA SER A 312 -16.93 -46.07 13.95
C SER A 312 -17.70 -44.86 13.41
N ARG A 313 -18.37 -44.11 14.28
CA ARG A 313 -19.04 -42.84 13.97
C ARG A 313 -18.10 -41.65 14.17
N PHE A 314 -16.94 -41.86 14.77
CA PHE A 314 -15.98 -40.81 15.09
C PHE A 314 -14.68 -41.02 14.33
N SER A 315 -14.11 -39.93 13.86
CA SER A 315 -12.74 -39.91 13.33
C SER A 315 -12.14 -38.52 13.51
N VAL A 316 -10.82 -38.42 13.42
CA VAL A 316 -10.11 -37.15 13.24
C VAL A 316 -9.31 -37.26 11.96
N SER A 317 -9.51 -36.33 11.03
CA SER A 317 -8.77 -36.30 9.77
C SER A 317 -8.91 -34.94 9.10
N GLY A 318 -7.83 -34.49 8.45
CA GLY A 318 -7.82 -33.21 7.74
C GLY A 318 -8.07 -32.00 8.64
N GLY A 319 -7.57 -32.03 9.90
CA GLY A 319 -7.74 -30.94 10.86
C GLY A 319 -9.13 -30.84 11.49
N ALA A 320 -9.96 -31.87 11.41
CA ALA A 320 -11.30 -31.85 11.98
C ALA A 320 -11.70 -33.14 12.69
N GLY A 321 -12.34 -32.99 13.84
CA GLY A 321 -13.05 -34.04 14.56
C GLY A 321 -14.41 -34.28 13.91
N ARG A 322 -14.61 -35.45 13.31
CA ARG A 322 -15.81 -35.80 12.56
C ARG A 322 -16.72 -36.69 13.36
N MET A 323 -18.02 -36.39 13.30
CA MET A 323 -19.12 -37.25 13.73
C MET A 323 -19.96 -37.60 12.51
N THR A 324 -20.14 -38.89 12.23
CA THR A 324 -20.88 -39.39 11.06
C THR A 324 -22.00 -40.32 11.49
N ILE A 325 -23.23 -40.04 11.05
CA ILE A 325 -24.42 -40.86 11.26
C ILE A 325 -24.82 -41.44 9.90
N PRO A 326 -24.69 -42.76 9.67
CA PRO A 326 -25.01 -43.34 8.37
C PRO A 326 -26.49 -43.26 7.99
N PRO A 327 -26.79 -43.39 6.69
CA PRO A 327 -28.15 -43.54 6.20
C PRO A 327 -28.92 -44.65 6.92
N ALA A 328 -30.24 -44.47 7.03
CA ALA A 328 -31.20 -45.39 7.65
C ALA A 328 -30.93 -45.72 9.13
N THR A 329 -30.11 -44.93 9.83
CA THR A 329 -29.88 -45.07 11.28
C THR A 329 -30.35 -43.83 12.03
N THR A 330 -30.88 -44.01 13.24
CA THR A 330 -31.26 -42.91 14.14
C THR A 330 -30.49 -43.08 15.45
N GLN A 331 -29.45 -42.29 15.62
CA GLN A 331 -28.57 -42.36 16.77
C GLN A 331 -28.08 -40.96 17.14
N THR A 332 -27.98 -40.71 18.44
CA THR A 332 -27.25 -39.56 18.98
C THR A 332 -25.82 -40.01 19.28
N VAL A 333 -24.84 -39.25 18.80
CA VAL A 333 -23.42 -39.50 19.08
C VAL A 333 -22.86 -38.30 19.85
N PHE A 334 -22.25 -38.57 21.00
CA PHE A 334 -21.69 -37.54 21.89
C PHE A 334 -20.17 -37.68 21.97
N ALA A 335 -19.50 -36.54 22.09
CA ALA A 335 -18.14 -36.46 22.57
C ALA A 335 -18.14 -35.57 23.82
N ASP A 336 -17.69 -36.12 24.94
CA ASP A 336 -17.70 -35.47 26.23
C ASP A 336 -16.27 -35.15 26.70
N LEU A 337 -16.04 -33.95 27.22
CA LEU A 337 -14.81 -33.58 27.92
C LEU A 337 -15.05 -33.65 29.42
N ASN A 338 -14.93 -34.86 29.98
CA ASN A 338 -15.16 -35.11 31.40
C ASN A 338 -14.10 -34.48 32.31
N GLY A 339 -12.94 -34.10 31.77
CA GLY A 339 -11.88 -33.39 32.50
C GLY A 339 -12.23 -31.93 32.79
N VAL A 340 -13.17 -31.34 32.03
CA VAL A 340 -13.67 -29.99 32.29
C VAL A 340 -14.69 -30.06 33.43
N SER A 341 -14.56 -29.16 34.40
CA SER A 341 -15.53 -29.01 35.50
C SER A 341 -15.59 -27.55 35.91
N SER A 342 -16.59 -26.81 35.42
CA SER A 342 -16.80 -25.41 35.80
C SER A 342 -18.28 -25.03 35.90
N ALA A 343 -18.57 -24.05 36.77
CA ALA A 343 -19.86 -23.38 36.85
C ALA A 343 -19.94 -22.15 35.93
N SER A 344 -18.89 -21.79 35.20
CA SER A 344 -18.93 -20.78 34.14
C SER A 344 -18.17 -21.32 32.94
N THR A 345 -18.84 -21.48 31.81
CA THR A 345 -18.21 -22.00 30.60
C THR A 345 -18.64 -21.20 29.39
N ARG A 346 -17.69 -20.93 28.51
CA ARG A 346 -17.93 -20.51 27.13
C ARG A 346 -17.35 -21.58 26.22
N ILE A 347 -18.16 -22.11 25.30
CA ILE A 347 -17.73 -23.05 24.27
C ILE A 347 -17.80 -22.33 22.94
N ASP A 348 -16.66 -22.15 22.28
CA ASP A 348 -16.57 -21.64 20.92
C ASP A 348 -16.14 -22.78 19.99
N ALA A 349 -17.03 -23.16 19.07
CA ALA A 349 -16.81 -24.23 18.12
C ALA A 349 -16.84 -23.71 16.68
N VAL A 350 -15.87 -24.09 15.87
CA VAL A 350 -15.93 -23.95 14.40
C VAL A 350 -16.37 -25.28 13.83
N PHE A 351 -17.47 -25.29 13.09
CA PHE A 351 -18.02 -26.51 12.50
C PHE A 351 -18.46 -26.33 11.05
N SER A 352 -18.53 -27.45 10.34
CA SER A 352 -19.16 -27.59 9.04
C SER A 352 -20.00 -28.86 8.98
N VAL A 353 -20.92 -28.93 8.01
CA VAL A 353 -21.73 -30.14 7.75
C VAL A 353 -21.46 -30.66 6.35
N GLY A 354 -21.42 -31.99 6.19
CA GLY A 354 -21.16 -32.59 4.87
C GLY A 354 -22.38 -32.62 3.94
N SER A 355 -23.59 -32.58 4.52
CA SER A 355 -24.86 -32.57 3.81
C SER A 355 -25.90 -31.83 4.66
N LEU A 356 -26.97 -31.35 4.01
CA LEU A 356 -28.15 -30.84 4.70
C LEU A 356 -29.20 -31.96 4.76
N VAL A 357 -29.56 -32.33 5.99
CA VAL A 357 -30.67 -33.26 6.25
C VAL A 357 -31.70 -32.54 7.10
N GLU A 358 -32.98 -32.68 6.75
CA GLU A 358 -34.07 -32.11 7.55
C GLU A 358 -33.95 -32.59 8.99
N ALA A 359 -33.99 -31.65 9.92
CA ALA A 359 -33.88 -31.90 11.35
C ALA A 359 -32.53 -32.48 11.82
N GLN A 360 -31.44 -32.36 11.06
CA GLN A 360 -30.10 -32.62 11.58
C GLN A 360 -29.77 -31.62 12.70
N TYR A 361 -29.24 -32.14 13.81
CA TYR A 361 -28.88 -31.35 14.99
C TYR A 361 -27.37 -31.24 15.16
N VAL A 362 -26.90 -30.02 15.46
CA VAL A 362 -25.57 -29.73 15.98
C VAL A 362 -25.76 -29.09 17.35
N SER A 363 -25.11 -29.61 18.39
CA SER A 363 -25.38 -29.18 19.76
C SER A 363 -24.11 -29.01 20.58
N LEU A 364 -24.10 -27.95 21.37
CA LEU A 364 -23.11 -27.69 22.43
C LEU A 364 -23.80 -27.85 23.79
N VAL A 365 -23.09 -28.44 24.73
CA VAL A 365 -23.51 -28.60 26.13
C VAL A 365 -22.56 -27.82 27.00
N GLY A 366 -22.96 -26.63 27.43
CA GLY A 366 -22.15 -25.74 28.25
C GLY A 366 -21.97 -26.23 29.69
N ARG A 367 -22.95 -26.95 30.25
CA ARG A 367 -22.82 -27.53 31.59
C ARG A 367 -23.62 -28.82 31.70
N ARG A 368 -22.96 -29.88 32.13
CA ARG A 368 -23.55 -31.20 32.38
C ARG A 368 -23.17 -31.71 33.76
N ILE A 369 -24.17 -32.12 34.54
CA ILE A 369 -24.00 -32.70 35.87
C ILE A 369 -24.84 -33.97 35.93
N GLY A 370 -24.18 -35.14 36.00
CA GLY A 370 -24.85 -36.42 35.83
C GLY A 370 -25.57 -36.49 34.48
N SER A 371 -26.88 -36.73 34.49
CA SER A 371 -27.73 -36.73 33.29
C SER A 371 -28.27 -35.34 32.93
N ALA A 372 -28.27 -34.38 33.85
CA ALA A 372 -28.85 -33.06 33.62
C ALA A 372 -27.90 -32.19 32.78
N ASN A 373 -28.43 -31.34 31.90
CA ASN A 373 -27.61 -30.46 31.05
C ASN A 373 -28.30 -29.21 30.52
N TYR A 374 -27.50 -28.16 30.24
CA TYR A 374 -27.88 -27.03 29.40
C TYR A 374 -27.34 -27.20 27.99
N ILE A 375 -28.19 -27.00 26.98
CA ILE A 375 -27.86 -27.23 25.58
C ILE A 375 -28.18 -25.99 24.75
N ALA A 376 -27.24 -25.57 23.89
CA ALA A 376 -27.54 -24.79 22.71
C ALA A 376 -27.60 -25.74 21.51
N ARG A 377 -28.76 -25.83 20.85
CA ARG A 377 -29.01 -26.77 19.74
C ARG A 377 -29.43 -26.02 18.49
N LEU A 378 -28.73 -26.32 17.40
CA LEU A 378 -29.13 -25.94 16.04
C LEU A 378 -29.92 -27.08 15.42
N ARG A 379 -31.09 -26.78 14.86
CA ARG A 379 -31.87 -27.66 13.99
C ARG A 379 -31.77 -27.15 12.57
N LEU A 380 -31.02 -27.89 11.75
CA LEU A 380 -30.85 -27.61 10.34
C LEU A 380 -32.08 -28.09 9.56
N GLN A 381 -32.43 -27.35 8.53
CA GLN A 381 -33.51 -27.64 7.61
C GLN A 381 -32.93 -28.03 6.25
N ALA A 382 -33.71 -28.75 5.44
CA ALA A 382 -33.25 -29.20 4.11
C ALA A 382 -32.89 -28.05 3.15
N ASP A 383 -33.46 -26.86 3.35
CA ASP A 383 -33.19 -25.63 2.59
C ASP A 383 -32.02 -24.81 3.15
N GLY A 384 -31.32 -25.31 4.17
CA GLY A 384 -30.23 -24.61 4.86
C GLY A 384 -30.70 -23.67 5.97
N GLY A 385 -32.01 -23.49 6.17
CA GLY A 385 -32.54 -22.74 7.30
C GLY A 385 -32.12 -23.36 8.64
N VAL A 386 -31.93 -22.53 9.66
CA VAL A 386 -31.53 -23.00 10.98
C VAL A 386 -32.38 -22.42 12.10
N ARG A 387 -32.90 -23.32 12.94
CA ARG A 387 -33.59 -22.98 14.19
C ARG A 387 -32.66 -23.22 15.37
N MET A 388 -32.46 -22.20 16.20
CA MET A 388 -31.68 -22.28 17.43
C MET A 388 -32.59 -22.42 18.65
N TYR A 389 -32.22 -23.34 19.53
CA TYR A 389 -32.90 -23.61 20.80
C TYR A 389 -31.90 -23.54 21.95
N LEU A 390 -32.33 -22.95 23.07
CA LEU A 390 -31.69 -23.09 24.37
C LEU A 390 -32.55 -24.03 25.21
N LEU A 391 -31.99 -25.15 25.65
CA LEU A 391 -32.75 -26.25 26.24
C LEU A 391 -32.11 -26.70 27.56
N GLN A 392 -32.97 -27.05 28.52
CA GLN A 392 -32.64 -27.89 29.66
C GLN A 392 -33.00 -29.34 29.30
N ASP A 393 -32.07 -30.26 29.53
CA ASP A 393 -32.21 -31.72 29.32
C ASP A 393 -32.68 -32.10 27.91
N GLY A 394 -32.42 -31.21 26.93
CA GLY A 394 -32.78 -31.41 25.53
C GLY A 394 -34.28 -31.33 25.20
N ALA A 395 -35.14 -30.99 26.16
CA ALA A 395 -36.60 -30.96 25.98
C ALA A 395 -37.26 -29.65 26.46
N THR A 396 -36.84 -29.12 27.61
CA THR A 396 -37.47 -27.93 28.20
C THR A 396 -36.81 -26.66 27.66
N ALA A 397 -37.57 -25.77 27.02
CA ALA A 397 -37.04 -24.52 26.48
C ALA A 397 -36.68 -23.54 27.60
N ILE A 398 -35.45 -22.99 27.54
CA ILE A 398 -34.96 -21.91 28.42
C ILE A 398 -35.31 -20.54 27.82
N ALA A 399 -35.39 -20.45 26.50
CA ALA A 399 -35.81 -19.27 25.75
C ALA A 399 -36.64 -19.68 24.51
N PRO A 400 -37.46 -18.77 23.96
CA PRO A 400 -38.17 -19.04 22.71
C PRO A 400 -37.22 -19.38 21.55
N MET A 401 -37.67 -20.30 20.70
CA MET A 401 -36.94 -20.69 19.48
C MET A 401 -36.60 -19.46 18.61
N LEU A 402 -35.39 -19.45 18.06
CA LEU A 402 -34.94 -18.45 17.08
C LEU A 402 -34.83 -19.07 15.70
N GLN A 403 -35.45 -18.46 14.69
CA GLN A 403 -35.01 -18.63 13.31
C GLN A 403 -33.78 -17.72 13.09
N VAL A 404 -32.59 -18.29 12.94
CA VAL A 404 -31.37 -17.48 12.76
C VAL A 404 -31.40 -16.89 11.35
N PRO A 405 -31.07 -15.60 11.15
CA PRO A 405 -31.14 -14.95 9.85
C PRO A 405 -29.94 -15.28 8.95
N ILE A 406 -29.53 -16.55 8.90
CA ILE A 406 -28.50 -17.06 8.01
C ILE A 406 -28.92 -18.42 7.45
N THR A 407 -28.31 -18.82 6.33
CA THR A 407 -28.44 -20.17 5.76
C THR A 407 -27.14 -20.94 5.93
N ILE A 408 -27.23 -22.21 6.31
CA ILE A 408 -26.10 -23.14 6.36
C ILE A 408 -25.95 -23.81 4.99
N ALA A 409 -24.72 -23.84 4.49
CA ALA A 409 -24.33 -24.56 3.27
C ALA A 409 -23.36 -25.72 3.62
N PRO A 410 -23.48 -26.89 2.95
CA PRO A 410 -22.52 -27.97 3.12
C PRO A 410 -21.08 -27.53 2.84
N GLY A 411 -20.15 -27.99 3.67
CA GLY A 411 -18.71 -27.70 3.57
C GLY A 411 -18.29 -26.30 4.01
N GLN A 412 -19.20 -25.33 4.13
CA GLN A 412 -18.89 -24.01 4.67
C GLN A 412 -18.72 -24.07 6.19
N GLN A 413 -17.78 -23.30 6.72
CA GLN A 413 -17.49 -23.21 8.15
C GLN A 413 -18.33 -22.12 8.83
N TYR A 414 -18.81 -22.44 10.03
CA TYR A 414 -19.60 -21.57 10.88
C TYR A 414 -19.06 -21.61 12.30
N ALA A 415 -19.02 -20.44 12.94
CA ALA A 415 -18.72 -20.32 14.36
C ALA A 415 -20.03 -20.42 15.17
N PHE A 416 -20.06 -21.35 16.10
CA PHE A 416 -21.17 -21.56 17.04
C PHE A 416 -20.65 -21.44 18.47
N SER A 417 -21.20 -20.46 19.19
CA SER A 417 -20.80 -20.17 20.56
C SER A 417 -21.97 -20.38 21.51
N MET A 418 -21.67 -20.98 22.67
CA MET A 418 -22.58 -21.11 23.80
C MET A 418 -21.87 -20.67 25.07
N GLU A 419 -22.56 -19.89 25.90
CA GLU A 419 -22.07 -19.52 27.22
C GLU A 419 -23.09 -19.88 28.31
N VAL A 420 -22.57 -20.38 29.43
CA VAL A 420 -23.32 -20.71 30.64
C VAL A 420 -22.61 -20.05 31.82
N THR A 421 -23.25 -19.08 32.47
CA THR A 421 -22.64 -18.31 33.58
C THR A 421 -23.58 -18.22 34.78
N GLY A 422 -22.98 -18.19 35.98
CA GLY A 422 -23.71 -18.04 37.24
C GLY A 422 -24.48 -19.29 37.69
N THR A 423 -25.05 -19.20 38.89
CA THR A 423 -25.87 -20.24 39.52
C THR A 423 -27.09 -19.59 40.20
N SER A 424 -28.27 -20.17 39.98
CA SER A 424 -29.57 -19.82 40.57
C SER A 424 -29.95 -18.32 40.52
N PRO A 425 -30.23 -17.75 39.33
CA PRO A 425 -30.36 -18.45 38.05
C PRO A 425 -29.02 -18.57 37.32
N THR A 426 -28.87 -19.67 36.59
CA THR A 426 -27.85 -19.78 35.54
C THR A 426 -28.33 -19.01 34.31
N THR A 427 -27.47 -18.18 33.72
CA THR A 427 -27.68 -17.57 32.41
C THR A 427 -27.15 -18.50 31.32
N VAL A 428 -27.95 -18.72 30.28
CA VAL A 428 -27.57 -19.52 29.11
C VAL A 428 -27.77 -18.68 27.87
N ARG A 429 -26.74 -18.55 27.03
CA ARG A 429 -26.79 -17.73 25.80
C ARG A 429 -26.02 -18.37 24.66
N ALA A 430 -26.42 -18.07 23.43
CA ALA A 430 -25.82 -18.65 22.23
C ALA A 430 -25.87 -17.71 21.02
N LYS A 431 -24.94 -17.90 20.09
CA LYS A 431 -24.83 -17.16 18.83
C LYS A 431 -24.18 -18.01 17.75
N LEU A 432 -24.50 -17.70 16.49
CA LEU A 432 -24.08 -18.43 15.30
C LEU A 432 -23.81 -17.45 14.16
N TRP A 433 -22.67 -17.58 13.48
CA TRP A 433 -22.33 -16.76 12.31
C TRP A 433 -21.37 -17.49 11.36
N PRO A 434 -21.32 -17.11 10.06
CA PRO A 434 -20.33 -17.64 9.14
C PRO A 434 -18.90 -17.22 9.55
N VAL A 435 -17.93 -18.13 9.42
CA VAL A 435 -16.52 -17.78 9.61
C VAL A 435 -16.10 -16.75 8.55
N GLY A 436 -15.31 -15.75 8.96
CA GLY A 436 -14.90 -14.62 8.11
C GLY A 436 -15.87 -13.43 8.11
N GLN A 437 -17.02 -13.54 8.78
CA GLN A 437 -17.93 -12.42 9.05
C GLN A 437 -17.74 -11.89 10.47
N ALA A 438 -18.16 -10.64 10.70
CA ALA A 438 -18.12 -10.01 12.02
C ALA A 438 -18.92 -10.83 13.05
N GLU A 439 -18.35 -11.00 14.25
CA GLU A 439 -19.00 -11.72 15.34
C GLU A 439 -20.22 -10.94 15.84
N PRO A 440 -21.43 -11.53 15.83
CA PRO A 440 -22.61 -10.84 16.31
C PRO A 440 -22.63 -10.80 17.85
N GLY A 441 -23.48 -9.92 18.38
CA GLY A 441 -23.94 -10.03 19.77
C GLY A 441 -24.65 -11.37 20.04
N TRP A 442 -24.97 -11.64 21.30
CA TRP A 442 -25.72 -12.84 21.68
C TRP A 442 -27.10 -12.87 21.01
N LEU A 443 -27.33 -13.88 20.16
CA LEU A 443 -28.57 -14.00 19.39
C LEU A 443 -29.75 -14.50 20.26
N ARG A 444 -29.44 -15.37 21.24
CA ARG A 444 -30.39 -15.85 22.23
C ARG A 444 -29.79 -15.89 23.62
N SER A 445 -30.63 -15.59 24.60
CA SER A 445 -30.31 -15.63 26.03
C SER A 445 -31.56 -16.03 26.82
N GLY A 446 -31.37 -16.72 27.93
CA GLY A 446 -32.41 -17.04 28.91
C GLY A 446 -31.80 -17.49 30.22
N THR A 447 -32.64 -17.68 31.24
CA THR A 447 -32.21 -18.05 32.59
C THR A 447 -32.91 -19.33 33.06
N ASN A 448 -32.22 -20.12 33.88
CA ASN A 448 -32.75 -21.36 34.44
C ASN A 448 -32.21 -21.63 35.85
N SER A 449 -33.08 -22.13 36.74
CA SER A 449 -32.76 -22.38 38.15
C SER A 449 -32.92 -23.86 38.54
N LEU A 450 -32.80 -24.81 37.60
CA LEU A 450 -32.87 -26.23 37.92
C LEU A 450 -31.79 -26.59 38.93
N ALA A 451 -32.18 -27.04 40.12
CA ALA A 451 -31.26 -27.32 41.22
C ALA A 451 -30.11 -28.27 40.82
N ALA A 452 -30.39 -29.28 39.99
CA ALA A 452 -29.42 -30.25 39.52
C ALA A 452 -28.29 -29.67 38.63
N LEU A 453 -28.42 -28.42 38.17
CA LEU A 453 -27.47 -27.74 37.29
C LEU A 453 -26.80 -26.52 37.92
N GLN A 454 -26.86 -26.35 39.24
CA GLN A 454 -26.31 -25.18 39.94
C GLN A 454 -24.91 -25.40 40.54
N ALA A 455 -24.16 -26.38 40.05
CA ALA A 455 -22.78 -26.68 40.47
C ALA A 455 -21.84 -26.77 39.26
N PRO A 456 -20.51 -26.82 39.44
CA PRO A 456 -19.59 -27.07 38.34
C PRO A 456 -19.92 -28.38 37.59
N GLY A 457 -19.81 -28.34 36.26
CA GLY A 457 -20.15 -29.47 35.40
C GLY A 457 -19.25 -29.59 34.19
N ALA A 458 -19.36 -30.74 33.52
CA ALA A 458 -18.62 -31.04 32.30
C ALA A 458 -19.25 -30.41 31.05
N VAL A 459 -18.49 -30.40 29.96
CA VAL A 459 -18.95 -29.94 28.65
C VAL A 459 -19.05 -31.09 27.65
N SER A 460 -19.87 -30.94 26.64
CA SER A 460 -20.04 -31.95 25.59
C SER A 460 -20.42 -31.32 24.26
N VAL A 461 -20.11 -32.01 23.17
CA VAL A 461 -20.69 -31.72 21.84
C VAL A 461 -21.37 -32.98 21.34
N PHE A 462 -22.46 -32.82 20.61
CA PHE A 462 -23.15 -33.96 20.02
C PHE A 462 -23.93 -33.60 18.77
N THR A 463 -24.20 -34.64 17.97
CA THR A 463 -25.08 -34.56 16.81
C THR A 463 -26.11 -35.67 16.83
N TYR A 464 -27.25 -35.40 16.19
CA TYR A 464 -28.37 -36.32 16.06
C TYR A 464 -29.06 -36.04 14.72
N VAL A 465 -29.47 -37.09 14.01
CA VAL A 465 -30.30 -36.97 12.80
C VAL A 465 -31.53 -37.87 12.98
N PRO A 466 -32.72 -37.29 13.27
CA PRO A 466 -33.97 -38.04 13.28
C PRO A 466 -34.35 -38.40 11.85
N ASN A 467 -34.81 -39.64 11.62
CA ASN A 467 -35.31 -40.11 10.32
C ASN A 467 -34.35 -39.77 9.16
N ASN A 468 -33.22 -40.47 9.11
CA ASN A 468 -32.03 -40.12 8.33
C ASN A 468 -31.88 -40.91 7.01
N PRO A 469 -32.59 -40.58 5.91
CA PRO A 469 -32.49 -41.34 4.66
C PRO A 469 -31.14 -41.15 3.96
N GLY A 470 -30.46 -40.01 4.14
CA GLY A 470 -29.26 -39.62 3.40
C GLY A 470 -27.93 -39.75 4.15
N GLY A 471 -27.96 -40.04 5.46
CA GLY A 471 -26.78 -39.89 6.31
C GLY A 471 -26.52 -38.42 6.66
N GLY A 472 -25.83 -38.17 7.78
CA GLY A 472 -25.41 -36.83 8.17
C GLY A 472 -23.99 -36.85 8.72
N SER A 473 -23.23 -35.81 8.45
CA SER A 473 -21.91 -35.61 9.05
C SER A 473 -21.74 -34.19 9.54
N VAL A 474 -21.07 -34.08 10.69
CA VAL A 474 -20.64 -32.82 11.30
C VAL A 474 -19.13 -32.92 11.52
N ALA A 475 -18.41 -31.91 11.07
CA ALA A 475 -16.98 -31.77 11.33
C ALA A 475 -16.78 -30.56 12.24
N PHE A 476 -16.00 -30.73 13.31
CA PHE A 476 -15.53 -29.65 14.16
C PHE A 476 -14.05 -29.42 13.87
N ASP A 477 -13.74 -28.27 13.30
CA ASP A 477 -12.38 -27.85 12.97
C ASP A 477 -11.65 -27.36 14.22
N ARG A 478 -12.38 -26.76 15.16
CA ARG A 478 -11.86 -26.32 16.45
C ARG A 478 -12.93 -26.31 17.52
N ILE A 479 -12.59 -26.74 18.73
CA ILE A 479 -13.40 -26.53 19.93
C ILE A 479 -12.52 -25.90 21.00
N THR A 480 -12.94 -24.75 21.52
CA THR A 480 -12.31 -24.08 22.66
C THR A 480 -13.33 -23.92 23.78
N VAL A 481 -12.90 -24.20 25.00
CA VAL A 481 -13.71 -24.07 26.22
C VAL A 481 -12.96 -23.19 27.19
N THR A 482 -13.54 -22.06 27.54
CA THR A 482 -12.99 -21.10 28.52
C THR A 482 -13.93 -20.94 29.71
N GLU A 483 -13.38 -20.47 30.82
CA GLU A 483 -14.10 -20.00 32.00
C GLU A 483 -14.18 -18.46 31.92
N PRO A 484 -15.33 -17.88 31.51
CA PRO A 484 -15.53 -16.43 31.37
C PRO A 484 -15.87 -15.74 32.70
#